data_AF-A0A7W0XX13-F1
#
_entry.id   AF-A0A7W0XX13-F1
#
_cell.length_a   1.000
_cell.length_b   1.000
_cell.length_c   1.000
_cell.angle_alpha   90.00
_cell.angle_beta   90.00
_cell.angle_gamma   90.00
#
_symmetry.space_group_name_H-M   'P 1'
#
loop_
_entity.id
_entity.type
_entity.pdbx_description
1 polymer ?
#
loop_
_entity_poly.entity_id
_entity_poly.type
_entity_poly.pdbx_seq_one_letter_code
_entity_poly.pdbx_strand_id
1 'polypeptide(L)'
;MLQRPRATLAKAVRDRIAGAKFEQTHAAIWHTPGERWFTEQDAIWRVHADTSMFVGGIRALLLQSMHPIAMLGVSEHSGFRGDPWGRLQRTSAYLATTTYGAISDAERSIK
;
A
#
# COMPACT_ATOMS: atom_id res chain seq x y z
N MET A 1 6.74 9.80 31.36
CA MET A 1 5.32 9.40 31.47
C MET A 1 4.53 9.43 30.13
N LEU A 2 5.06 9.99 29.03
CA LEU A 2 4.37 10.15 27.73
C LEU A 2 4.53 8.97 26.73
N GLN A 3 5.34 7.95 27.04
CA GLN A 3 5.65 6.88 26.08
C GLN A 3 4.50 5.87 25.86
N ARG A 4 3.71 5.59 26.89
CA ARG A 4 2.56 4.67 26.82
C ARG A 4 1.45 5.15 25.85
N PRO A 5 0.94 6.39 25.93
CA PRO A 5 -0.12 6.84 25.01
C PRO A 5 0.34 6.89 23.56
N ARG A 6 1.60 7.27 23.29
CA ARG A 6 2.17 7.25 21.92
C ARG A 6 2.24 5.84 21.35
N ALA A 7 2.66 4.86 22.16
CA ALA A 7 2.73 3.47 21.75
C ALA A 7 1.33 2.88 21.45
N THR A 8 0.34 3.20 22.28
CA THR A 8 -1.05 2.76 22.08
C THR A 8 -1.64 3.34 20.79
N LEU A 9 -1.44 4.65 20.54
CA LEU A 9 -1.91 5.30 19.32
C LEU A 9 -1.21 4.74 18.07
N ALA A 10 0.12 4.58 18.12
CA ALA A 10 0.88 4.01 17.01
C ALA A 10 0.44 2.57 16.69
N LYS A 11 0.15 1.76 17.71
CA LYS A 11 -0.40 0.42 17.54
C LYS A 11 -1.78 0.46 16.88
N ALA A 12 -2.69 1.30 17.39
CA ALA A 12 -4.02 1.43 16.82
C ALA A 12 -4.00 1.86 15.34
N VAL A 13 -3.13 2.81 14.98
CA VAL A 13 -2.96 3.25 13.59
C VAL A 13 -2.39 2.11 12.72
N ARG A 14 -1.36 1.41 13.20
CA ARG A 14 -0.74 0.28 12.49
C ARG A 14 -1.74 -0.84 12.25
N ASP A 15 -2.49 -1.24 13.28
CA ASP A 15 -3.47 -2.32 13.19
C ASP A 15 -4.55 -2.00 12.14
N ARG A 16 -4.92 -0.71 12.06
CA ARG A 16 -5.89 -0.22 11.07
C ARG A 16 -5.27 -0.22 9.66
N ILE A 17 -4.01 0.20 9.49
CA ILE A 17 -3.35 0.28 8.17
C ILE A 17 -2.93 -1.09 7.62
N ALA A 18 -2.44 -1.99 8.48
CA ALA A 18 -1.97 -3.30 8.07
C ALA A 18 -3.12 -4.19 7.57
N GLY A 19 -4.27 -4.14 8.26
CA GLY A 19 -5.44 -4.94 7.92
C GLY A 19 -5.29 -6.41 8.30
N ALA A 20 -6.40 -7.15 8.22
CA ALA A 20 -6.48 -8.54 8.67
C ALA A 20 -5.65 -9.53 7.83
N LYS A 21 -5.36 -9.19 6.57
CA LYS A 21 -4.62 -10.05 5.63
C LYS A 21 -3.12 -9.71 5.53
N PHE A 22 -2.61 -8.85 6.41
CA PHE A 22 -1.24 -8.36 6.34
C PHE A 22 -0.22 -9.50 6.29
N GLU A 23 -0.28 -10.42 7.27
CA GLU A 23 0.69 -11.52 7.39
C GLU A 23 0.69 -12.43 6.16
N GLN A 24 -0.49 -12.78 5.66
CA GLN A 24 -0.62 -13.62 4.46
C GLN A 24 -0.05 -12.91 3.22
N THR A 25 -0.35 -11.63 3.06
CA THR A 25 0.13 -10.83 1.93
C THR A 25 1.64 -10.64 2.00
N HIS A 26 2.17 -10.35 3.19
CA HIS A 26 3.59 -10.22 3.45
C HIS A 26 4.34 -11.52 3.12
N ALA A 27 3.83 -12.66 3.59
CA ALA A 27 4.42 -13.95 3.30
C ALA A 27 4.42 -14.26 1.80
N ALA A 28 3.33 -13.98 1.08
CA ALA A 28 3.28 -14.17 -0.37
C ALA A 28 4.31 -13.30 -1.10
N ILE A 29 4.45 -12.03 -0.72
CA ILE A 29 5.40 -11.11 -1.36
C ILE A 29 6.84 -11.59 -1.19
N TRP A 30 7.24 -11.95 0.03
CA TRP A 30 8.65 -12.20 0.35
C TRP A 30 9.08 -13.66 0.22
N HIS A 31 8.15 -14.61 0.35
CA HIS A 31 8.48 -16.02 0.45
C HIS A 31 7.99 -16.87 -0.73
N THR A 32 7.15 -16.34 -1.62
CA THR A 32 6.85 -17.04 -2.89
C THR A 32 8.13 -17.17 -3.72
N PRO A 33 8.55 -18.39 -4.11
CA PRO A 33 9.70 -18.58 -4.99
C PRO A 33 9.42 -18.05 -6.41
N GLY A 34 10.44 -17.55 -7.10
CA GLY A 34 10.33 -17.11 -8.49
C GLY A 34 11.18 -15.89 -8.83
N GLU A 35 11.14 -15.47 -10.08
CA GLU A 35 11.75 -14.21 -10.53
C GLU A 35 10.90 -13.02 -10.08
N ARG A 36 11.52 -11.84 -9.94
CA ARG A 36 10.89 -10.56 -9.59
C ARG A 36 11.24 -9.55 -10.69
N TRP A 37 10.34 -8.61 -10.99
CA TRP A 37 10.63 -7.56 -11.98
C TRP A 37 11.71 -6.59 -11.54
N PHE A 38 11.83 -6.39 -10.22
CA PHE A 38 12.75 -5.43 -9.64
C PHE A 38 13.55 -6.06 -8.50
N THR A 39 14.74 -5.53 -8.28
CA THR A 39 15.63 -5.90 -7.17
C THR A 39 16.03 -4.66 -6.37
N GLU A 40 16.77 -4.85 -5.27
CA GLU A 40 17.29 -3.76 -4.44
C GLU A 40 18.15 -2.73 -5.19
N GLN A 41 18.67 -3.09 -6.38
CA GLN A 41 19.47 -2.18 -7.21
C GLN A 41 18.58 -1.18 -7.97
N ASP A 42 17.32 -1.52 -8.21
CA ASP A 42 16.40 -0.69 -8.98
C ASP A 42 15.89 0.53 -8.19
N ALA A 43 15.61 1.61 -8.92
CA ALA A 43 15.14 2.85 -8.30
C ALA A 43 13.77 2.67 -7.63
N ILE A 44 12.85 1.94 -8.27
CA ILE A 44 11.50 1.71 -7.74
C ILE A 44 11.53 0.95 -6.40
N TRP A 45 12.42 -0.05 -6.28
CA TRP A 45 12.59 -0.78 -5.03
C TRP A 45 13.07 0.14 -3.92
N ARG A 46 14.13 0.93 -4.19
CA ARG A 46 14.69 1.86 -3.19
C ARG A 46 13.70 2.92 -2.75
N VAL A 47 12.95 3.50 -3.69
CA VAL A 47 11.95 4.53 -3.38
C VAL A 47 10.78 3.94 -2.59
N HIS A 48 10.28 2.76 -2.96
CA HIS A 48 9.16 2.13 -2.25
C HIS A 48 9.56 1.56 -0.88
N ALA A 49 10.85 1.27 -0.65
CA ALA A 49 11.36 0.80 0.64
C ALA A 49 11.57 1.95 1.64
N ASP A 50 11.68 3.19 1.15
CA ASP A 50 11.93 4.36 1.97
C ASP A 50 10.63 4.93 2.59
N THR A 51 10.68 5.28 3.87
CA THR A 51 9.54 5.87 4.59
C THR A 51 9.02 7.20 3.99
N SER A 52 9.84 7.92 3.23
CA SER A 52 9.42 9.12 2.49
C SER A 52 8.35 8.83 1.43
N MET A 53 8.23 7.58 0.97
CA MET A 53 7.15 7.14 0.07
C MET A 53 5.76 7.52 0.60
N PHE A 54 5.54 7.44 1.92
CA PHE A 54 4.26 7.80 2.53
C PHE A 54 3.93 9.28 2.33
N VAL A 55 4.94 10.16 2.44
CA VAL A 55 4.76 11.60 2.21
C VAL A 55 4.42 11.86 0.74
N GLY A 56 5.12 11.18 -0.17
CA GLY A 56 4.82 11.22 -1.61
C GLY A 56 3.40 10.77 -1.91
N GLY A 57 2.96 9.64 -1.34
CA GLY A 57 1.62 9.09 -1.50
C GLY A 57 0.52 10.03 -0.97
N ILE A 58 0.69 10.59 0.22
CA ILE A 58 -0.27 11.56 0.79
C ILE A 58 -0.36 12.80 -0.11
N ARG A 59 0.78 13.34 -0.54
CA ARG A 59 0.80 14.49 -1.46
C ARG A 59 0.10 14.16 -2.78
N ALA A 60 0.35 12.99 -3.35
CA ALA A 60 -0.31 12.55 -4.58
C ALA A 60 -1.83 12.45 -4.41
N LEU A 61 -2.32 11.93 -3.27
CA LEU A 61 -3.76 11.86 -2.99
C LEU A 61 -4.39 13.25 -2.85
N LEU A 62 -3.71 14.19 -2.19
CA LEU A 62 -4.19 15.58 -2.08
C LEU A 62 -4.19 16.28 -3.44
N LEU A 63 -3.18 16.03 -4.27
CA LEU A 63 -3.14 16.56 -5.64
C LEU A 63 -4.25 15.95 -6.49
N GLN A 64 -4.44 14.63 -6.41
CA GLN A 64 -5.45 13.90 -7.15
C GLN A 64 -6.87 14.32 -6.78
N SER A 65 -7.11 14.64 -5.49
CA SER A 65 -8.43 15.04 -5.02
C SER A 65 -8.88 16.40 -5.54
N MET A 66 -7.94 17.24 -6.00
CA MET A 66 -8.24 18.51 -6.67
C MET A 66 -8.75 18.32 -8.11
N HIS A 67 -8.66 17.12 -8.69
CA HIS A 67 -9.11 16.87 -10.07
C HIS A 67 -10.55 16.32 -10.10
N PRO A 68 -11.57 17.11 -10.48
CA PRO A 68 -12.98 16.73 -10.29
C PRO A 68 -13.38 15.47 -11.05
N ILE A 69 -12.92 15.33 -12.30
CA ILE A 69 -13.24 14.18 -13.16
C ILE A 69 -12.62 12.89 -12.60
N ALA A 70 -11.43 12.98 -12.00
CA ALA A 70 -10.79 11.81 -11.43
C ALA A 70 -11.50 11.40 -10.13
N MET A 71 -11.93 12.40 -9.34
CA MET A 71 -12.68 12.15 -8.13
C MET A 71 -14.09 11.60 -8.39
N LEU A 72 -14.71 11.90 -9.53
CA LEU A 72 -15.96 11.25 -9.94
C LEU A 72 -15.75 9.74 -10.07
N GLY A 73 -14.74 9.29 -10.83
CA GLY A 73 -14.44 7.87 -10.97
C GLY A 73 -14.06 7.20 -9.64
N VAL A 74 -13.29 7.90 -8.78
CA VAL A 74 -13.02 7.41 -7.41
C VAL A 74 -14.32 7.26 -6.62
N SER A 75 -15.24 8.21 -6.75
CA SER A 75 -16.52 8.20 -6.05
C SER A 75 -17.47 7.10 -6.49
N GLU A 76 -17.44 6.73 -7.77
CA GLU A 76 -18.32 5.74 -8.37
C GLU A 76 -17.75 4.31 -8.26
N HIS A 77 -16.44 4.13 -8.33
CA HIS A 77 -15.84 2.79 -8.51
C HIS A 77 -14.95 2.31 -7.37
N SER A 78 -14.49 3.18 -6.48
CA SER A 78 -13.40 2.80 -5.58
C SER A 78 -13.86 2.25 -4.22
N GLY A 79 -15.14 2.40 -3.86
CA GLY A 79 -15.68 2.02 -2.55
C GLY A 79 -15.11 2.79 -1.35
N PHE A 80 -14.36 3.88 -1.57
CA PHE A 80 -13.60 4.54 -0.49
C PHE A 80 -14.48 5.17 0.59
N ARG A 81 -15.72 5.56 0.27
CA ARG A 81 -16.62 6.20 1.23
C ARG A 81 -17.13 5.22 2.29
N GLY A 82 -17.36 3.96 1.91
CA GLY A 82 -17.81 2.92 2.83
C GLY A 82 -16.66 2.19 3.53
N ASP A 83 -15.53 2.03 2.84
CA ASP A 83 -14.35 1.32 3.35
C ASP A 83 -13.04 2.02 2.92
N PRO A 84 -12.70 3.17 3.54
CA PRO A 84 -11.49 3.90 3.18
C PRO A 84 -10.22 3.12 3.54
N TRP A 85 -10.26 2.35 4.62
CA TRP A 85 -9.12 1.64 5.15
C TRP A 85 -8.82 0.34 4.40
N GLY A 86 -9.84 -0.46 4.11
CA GLY A 86 -9.65 -1.61 3.23
C GLY A 86 -9.26 -1.19 1.82
N ARG A 87 -9.70 -0.02 1.33
CA ARG A 87 -9.17 0.53 0.08
C ARG A 87 -7.68 0.83 0.15
N LEU A 88 -7.22 1.52 1.20
CA LEU A 88 -5.80 1.78 1.40
C LEU A 88 -4.99 0.48 1.48
N GLN A 89 -5.48 -0.51 2.23
CA GLN A 89 -4.85 -1.83 2.34
C GLN A 89 -4.72 -2.52 0.98
N ARG A 90 -5.77 -2.50 0.14
CA ARG A 90 -5.72 -3.07 -1.22
C ARG A 90 -4.70 -2.36 -2.11
N THR A 91 -4.63 -1.03 -2.06
CA THR A 91 -3.63 -0.27 -2.81
C THR A 91 -2.20 -0.58 -2.34
N SER A 92 -1.97 -0.64 -1.03
CA SER A 92 -0.67 -0.98 -0.47
C SER A 92 -0.24 -2.41 -0.84
N ALA A 93 -1.17 -3.37 -0.75
CA ALA A 93 -0.94 -4.75 -1.17
C ALA A 93 -0.59 -4.82 -2.66
N TYR A 94 -1.36 -4.15 -3.53
CA TYR A 94 -1.08 -4.08 -4.96
C TYR A 94 0.32 -3.52 -5.24
N LEU A 95 0.66 -2.35 -4.68
CA LEU A 95 1.98 -1.73 -4.85
C LEU A 95 3.12 -2.65 -4.41
N ALA A 96 2.97 -3.30 -3.25
CA ALA A 96 3.99 -4.18 -2.72
C ALA A 96 4.12 -5.47 -3.56
N THR A 97 3.00 -6.06 -3.99
CA THR A 97 3.00 -7.24 -4.89
C THR A 97 3.64 -6.93 -6.23
N THR A 98 3.32 -5.79 -6.87
CA THR A 98 3.90 -5.44 -8.17
C THR A 98 5.36 -4.99 -8.10
N THR A 99 5.84 -4.57 -6.93
CA THR A 99 7.24 -4.11 -6.75
C THR A 99 8.16 -5.24 -6.27
N TYR A 100 7.71 -6.02 -5.29
CA TYR A 100 8.54 -6.95 -4.53
C TYR A 100 8.15 -8.42 -4.75
N GLY A 101 6.91 -8.68 -5.17
CA GLY A 101 6.39 -10.04 -5.34
C GLY A 101 6.96 -10.75 -6.56
N ALA A 102 6.78 -12.08 -6.59
CA ALA A 102 7.12 -12.88 -7.77
C ALA A 102 6.33 -12.41 -9.00
N ILE A 103 6.93 -12.51 -10.19
CA ILE A 103 6.33 -12.05 -11.46
C ILE A 103 4.91 -12.63 -11.65
N SER A 104 4.71 -13.91 -11.33
CA SER A 104 3.40 -14.56 -11.45
C SER A 104 2.32 -13.93 -10.57
N ASP A 105 2.70 -13.43 -9.38
CA ASP A 105 1.77 -12.78 -8.46
C ASP A 105 1.50 -11.34 -8.89
N ALA A 106 2.55 -10.64 -9.36
CA ALA A 106 2.43 -9.31 -9.92
C ALA A 106 1.50 -9.31 -11.15
N GLU A 107 1.69 -10.21 -12.11
CA GLU A 107 0.83 -10.35 -13.28
C GLU A 107 -0.62 -10.66 -12.91
N ARG A 108 -0.84 -11.52 -11.91
CA ARG A 108 -2.19 -11.84 -11.44
C ARG A 108 -2.89 -10.63 -10.82
N SER A 109 -2.13 -9.71 -10.22
CA SER A 109 -2.71 -8.51 -9.60
C SER A 109 -3.11 -7.43 -10.62
N ILE A 110 -2.57 -7.49 -11.85
CA ILE A 110 -2.84 -6.53 -12.93
C ILE A 110 -4.02 -6.98 -13.80
N LYS A 111 -4.23 -8.29 -13.94
CA LYS A 111 -5.31 -8.88 -14.72
C LYS A 111 -6.63 -8.86 -13.97
#